data_AF-A0A5C7PCC5-F1
#
_entry.id   AF-A0A5C7PCC5-F1
#
_cell.length_a   1.000
_cell.length_b   1.000
_cell.length_c   1.000
_cell.angle_alpha   90.00
_cell.angle_beta   90.00
_cell.angle_gamma   90.00
#
_symmetry.space_group_name_H-M   'P 1'
#
loop_
_entity.id
_entity.type
_entity.pdbx_description
1 polymer ?
#
loop_
_entity_poly.entity_id
_entity_poly.type
_entity_poly.pdbx_seq_one_letter_code
_entity_poly.pdbx_strand_id
1 'polypeptide(L)'
;MALPAFDDAWRGKQRIKPPVCVLEVRDRDRPDGEPIARLFVHREESYRRDDRDGQMYEASIRLSYQTIERKHSFRSPVSGSFAASYSRGFRECEASVSLVDGALFFDPAELRGQRIGTYLMNEIVTWAQQWPEATVRPVKLLSGQAEDENRERRNRFYERFGLVFVYSDPEHREGVSKPMPVKALTPVTSWEANVRERDPREYLAELLHEREHMVMEASRRDTVIKSLSATLDNARDRPVRWAARRLWWRLQPILVQGALLLAFGGLIWVGFRSK
;
A
#
# COMPACT_ATOMS: atom_id res chain seq x y z
N MET A 1 17.38 -10.13 18.03
CA MET A 1 17.43 -8.67 18.29
C MET A 1 16.38 -8.04 17.42
N ALA A 2 15.39 -7.36 18.01
CA ALA A 2 14.35 -6.68 17.26
C ALA A 2 14.85 -5.28 16.88
N LEU A 3 14.48 -4.80 15.69
CA LEU A 3 14.87 -3.48 15.18
C LEU A 3 13.84 -2.46 15.67
N PRO A 4 14.20 -1.51 16.57
CA PRO A 4 13.23 -0.62 17.22
C PRO A 4 12.40 0.23 16.24
N ALA A 5 12.89 0.43 15.02
CA ALA A 5 12.20 1.18 13.98
C ALA A 5 10.92 0.52 13.45
N PHE A 6 10.73 -0.79 13.69
CA PHE A 6 9.60 -1.57 13.18
C PHE A 6 8.73 -2.17 14.28
N ASP A 7 9.07 -1.94 15.55
CA ASP A 7 8.32 -2.49 16.67
C ASP A 7 7.39 -1.42 17.25
N ASP A 8 6.24 -1.86 17.74
CA ASP A 8 5.34 -0.98 18.47
C ASP A 8 6.01 -0.50 19.76
N ALA A 9 5.97 0.81 19.98
CA ALA A 9 6.35 1.40 21.24
C ALA A 9 5.12 1.57 22.13
N TRP A 10 5.34 1.70 23.44
CA TRP A 10 4.29 1.97 24.41
C TRP A 10 4.60 3.26 25.16
N ARG A 11 3.61 4.13 25.31
CA ARG A 11 3.65 5.31 26.18
C ARG A 11 2.56 5.18 27.23
N GLY A 12 2.96 4.84 28.45
CA GLY A 12 2.01 4.50 29.50
C GLY A 12 1.12 3.34 29.06
N LYS A 13 -0.18 3.59 28.88
CA LYS A 13 -1.15 2.60 28.38
C LYS A 13 -1.46 2.72 26.88
N GLN A 14 -0.88 3.70 26.18
CA GLN A 14 -1.15 3.96 24.77
C GLN A 14 -0.08 3.30 23.89
N ARG A 15 -0.52 2.47 22.96
CA ARG A 15 0.33 1.91 21.91
C ARG A 15 0.67 3.01 20.90
N ILE A 16 1.96 3.19 20.64
CA ILE A 16 2.49 4.06 19.60
C ILE A 16 2.79 3.18 18.40
N LYS A 17 2.26 3.56 17.24
CA LYS A 17 2.53 2.90 15.97
C LYS A 17 4.04 2.83 15.71
N PRO A 18 4.53 1.80 15.00
CA PRO A 18 5.94 1.69 14.67
C PRO A 18 6.43 2.94 13.93
N PRO A 19 7.68 3.38 14.16
CA PRO A 19 8.24 4.55 13.49
C PRO A 19 8.19 4.46 11.97
N VAL A 20 8.36 3.28 11.38
CA VAL A 20 8.32 3.11 9.92
C VAL A 20 7.22 2.14 9.51
N CYS A 21 6.40 2.55 8.55
CA CYS A 21 5.43 1.67 7.89
C CYS A 21 5.45 1.81 6.36
N VAL A 22 4.94 0.80 5.67
CA VAL A 22 4.65 0.85 4.24
C VAL A 22 3.17 1.15 4.06
N LEU A 23 2.83 2.17 3.29
CA LEU A 23 1.48 2.42 2.84
C LEU A 23 1.26 1.80 1.47
N GLU A 24 0.28 0.92 1.36
CA GLU A 24 -0.27 0.48 0.07
C GLU A 24 -1.50 1.30 -0.25
N VAL A 25 -1.42 2.06 -1.35
CA VAL A 25 -2.50 2.92 -1.81
C VAL A 25 -3.16 2.27 -3.01
N ARG A 26 -4.45 1.98 -2.89
CA ARG A 26 -5.33 1.54 -3.97
C ARG A 26 -6.12 2.73 -4.51
N ASP A 27 -6.62 2.57 -5.73
CA ASP A 27 -7.50 3.56 -6.32
C ASP A 27 -8.76 3.74 -5.47
N ARG A 28 -9.09 4.98 -5.12
CA ARG A 28 -10.28 5.35 -4.37
C ARG A 28 -11.56 4.80 -5.01
N ASP A 29 -11.64 4.76 -6.34
CA ASP A 29 -12.82 4.35 -7.07
C ASP A 29 -12.81 2.81 -7.32
N ARG A 30 -11.68 2.14 -7.09
CA ARG A 30 -11.51 0.68 -7.15
C ARG A 30 -10.71 0.15 -5.94
N PRO A 31 -11.29 0.18 -4.74
CA PRO A 31 -10.57 -0.16 -3.50
C PRO A 31 -10.16 -1.63 -3.39
N ASP A 32 -10.77 -2.54 -4.15
CA ASP A 32 -10.40 -3.96 -4.19
C ASP A 32 -9.36 -4.30 -5.27
N GLY A 33 -8.89 -3.29 -6.03
CA GLY A 33 -7.89 -3.46 -7.08
C GLY A 33 -6.46 -3.63 -6.58
N GLU A 34 -5.54 -3.73 -7.54
CA GLU A 34 -4.11 -3.70 -7.26
C GLU A 34 -3.68 -2.33 -6.70
N PRO A 35 -2.67 -2.29 -5.79
CA PRO A 35 -2.11 -1.03 -5.32
C PRO A 35 -1.56 -0.19 -6.49
N ILE A 36 -2.03 1.05 -6.59
CA ILE A 36 -1.57 2.03 -7.59
C ILE A 36 -0.26 2.71 -7.15
N ALA A 37 -0.01 2.77 -5.84
CA ALA A 37 1.21 3.34 -5.28
C ALA A 37 1.58 2.69 -3.96
N ARG A 38 2.87 2.80 -3.63
CA ARG A 38 3.42 2.35 -2.36
C ARG A 38 4.34 3.43 -1.82
N LEU A 39 4.24 3.71 -0.52
CA LEU A 39 5.02 4.77 0.13
C LEU A 39 5.64 4.24 1.41
N PHE A 40 6.88 4.62 1.69
CA PHE A 40 7.39 4.58 3.06
C PHE A 40 6.88 5.80 3.81
N VAL A 41 6.43 5.59 5.04
CA VAL A 41 6.16 6.67 5.98
C VAL A 41 7.01 6.45 7.21
N HIS A 42 7.72 7.51 7.60
CA HIS A 42 8.52 7.57 8.81
C HIS A 42 7.93 8.61 9.76
N ARG A 43 7.59 8.17 10.96
CA ARG A 43 7.07 8.95 12.07
C ARG A 43 8.20 9.22 13.06
N GLU A 44 8.52 10.50 13.22
CA GLU A 44 9.43 11.01 14.23
C GLU A 44 8.65 11.87 15.22
N GLU A 45 8.82 11.62 16.51
CA GLU A 45 8.22 12.44 17.56
C GLU A 45 9.30 12.91 18.53
N SER A 46 9.25 14.18 18.90
CA SER A 46 10.14 14.74 19.92
C SER A 46 9.32 15.36 21.05
N TYR A 47 9.81 15.20 22.28
CA TYR A 47 9.14 15.67 23.49
C TYR A 47 10.17 16.35 24.37
N ARG A 48 9.89 17.60 24.77
CA ARG A 48 10.70 18.33 25.74
C ARG A 48 9.89 18.57 27.01
N ARG A 49 10.51 18.23 28.12
CA ARG A 49 9.95 18.40 29.46
C ARG A 49 10.78 19.43 30.20
N ASP A 50 10.11 20.15 31.08
CA ASP A 50 10.76 21.09 31.98
C ASP A 50 11.48 20.29 33.07
N ASP A 51 12.76 20.57 33.29
CA ASP A 51 13.58 19.88 34.29
C ASP A 51 13.08 20.16 35.73
N ARG A 52 12.34 21.25 35.93
CA ARG A 52 11.86 21.66 37.26
C ARG A 52 10.64 20.87 37.73
N ASP A 53 9.65 20.73 36.85
CA ASP A 53 8.33 20.17 37.19
C ASP A 53 8.06 18.83 36.47
N GLY A 54 8.94 18.41 35.56
CA GLY A 54 8.75 17.22 34.71
C GLY A 54 7.61 17.35 33.70
N GLN A 55 6.91 18.50 33.68
CA GLN A 55 5.79 18.75 32.78
C GLN A 55 6.27 19.01 31.35
N MET A 56 5.48 18.55 30.38
CA MET A 56 5.80 18.71 28.98
C MET A 56 5.48 20.15 28.51
N TYR A 57 6.49 20.87 27.99
CA TYR A 57 6.29 22.23 27.50
C TYR A 57 6.30 22.33 25.96
N GLU A 58 6.96 21.39 25.29
CA GLU A 58 7.03 21.36 23.82
C GLU A 58 7.00 19.91 23.33
N ALA A 59 6.26 19.68 22.25
CA ALA A 59 6.31 18.42 21.52
C ALA A 59 6.17 18.67 20.03
N SER A 60 6.75 17.80 19.22
CA SER A 60 6.57 17.83 17.77
C SER A 60 6.42 16.43 17.21
N ILE A 61 5.69 16.35 16.11
CA ILE A 61 5.58 15.18 15.27
C ILE A 61 5.95 15.57 13.85
N ARG A 62 6.72 14.71 13.18
CA ARG A 62 7.05 14.81 11.77
C ARG A 62 6.79 13.47 11.11
N LEU A 63 5.93 13.49 10.11
CA LEU A 63 5.62 12.37 9.24
C LEU A 63 6.28 12.63 7.89
N SER A 64 7.39 11.95 7.62
CA SER A 64 8.08 12.02 6.33
C SER A 64 7.61 10.87 5.45
N TYR A 65 7.33 11.13 4.18
CA TYR A 65 6.95 10.09 3.23
C TYR A 65 7.86 10.08 2.02
N GLN A 66 7.99 8.91 1.39
CA GLN A 66 8.71 8.73 0.14
C GLN A 66 8.05 7.64 -0.72
N THR A 67 7.88 7.89 -2.02
CA THR A 67 7.32 6.89 -2.94
C THR A 67 8.32 5.76 -3.21
N ILE A 68 7.80 4.53 -3.27
CA ILE A 68 8.56 3.33 -3.63
C ILE A 68 8.39 3.09 -5.12
N GLU A 69 9.39 3.50 -5.89
CA GLU A 69 9.40 3.34 -7.34
C GLU A 69 9.94 1.98 -7.77
N ARG A 70 9.53 1.52 -8.96
CA ARG A 70 10.12 0.33 -9.57
C ARG A 70 11.58 0.63 -9.95
N LYS A 71 12.46 -0.38 -9.82
CA LYS A 71 13.92 -0.27 -10.08
C LYS A 71 14.30 0.33 -11.44
N HIS A 72 13.45 0.16 -12.45
CA HIS A 72 13.64 0.68 -13.81
C HIS A 72 12.63 1.77 -14.19
N SER A 73 12.03 2.42 -13.20
CA SER A 73 11.22 3.61 -13.48
C SER A 73 12.15 4.78 -13.83
N PHE A 74 11.72 5.61 -14.78
CA PHE A 74 12.38 6.89 -15.08
C PHE A 74 11.94 8.01 -14.13
N ARG A 75 11.18 7.68 -13.08
CA ARG A 75 10.62 8.64 -12.13
C ARG A 75 11.54 8.75 -10.93
N SER A 76 11.87 9.98 -10.54
CA SER A 76 12.55 10.23 -9.28
C SER A 76 11.58 9.93 -8.13
N PRO A 77 12.04 9.25 -7.05
CA PRO A 77 11.24 9.10 -5.85
C PRO A 77 10.79 10.46 -5.35
N VAL A 78 9.49 10.62 -5.11
CA VAL A 78 8.96 11.87 -4.58
C VAL A 78 8.82 11.74 -3.07
N SER A 79 9.26 12.79 -2.36
CA SER A 79 9.21 12.83 -0.90
C SER A 79 8.61 14.14 -0.40
N GLY A 80 8.10 14.10 0.82
CA GLY A 80 7.60 15.27 1.50
C GLY A 80 7.44 14.99 2.99
N SER A 81 6.99 16.00 3.73
CA SER A 81 6.71 15.82 5.15
C SER A 81 5.52 16.64 5.62
N PHE A 82 4.87 16.11 6.65
CA PHE A 82 3.82 16.77 7.40
C PHE A 82 4.34 16.92 8.83
N ALA A 83 4.27 18.13 9.37
CA ALA A 83 4.77 18.40 10.71
C ALA A 83 3.75 19.20 11.52
N ALA A 84 3.67 18.87 12.80
CA ALA A 84 2.85 19.54 13.77
C ALA A 84 3.61 19.72 15.09
N SER A 85 3.21 20.72 15.86
CA SER A 85 3.87 21.08 17.11
C SER A 85 2.86 21.45 18.19
N TYR A 86 3.19 21.11 19.43
CA TYR A 86 2.51 21.53 20.63
C TYR A 86 3.46 22.42 21.43
N SER A 87 2.92 23.49 21.99
CA SER A 87 3.61 24.34 22.94
C SER A 87 2.68 24.70 24.09
N ARG A 88 3.11 24.52 25.34
CA ARG A 88 2.29 24.82 26.54
C ARG A 88 2.06 26.33 26.74
N GLY A 89 2.86 27.20 26.12
CA GLY A 89 2.85 28.63 26.43
C GLY A 89 3.44 28.93 27.81
N PHE A 90 3.44 30.21 28.23
CA PHE A 90 3.96 30.60 29.55
C PHE A 90 2.90 30.47 30.65
N ARG A 91 1.61 30.51 30.29
CA ARG A 91 0.48 30.30 31.20
C ARG A 91 -0.23 28.99 30.87
N GLU A 92 -0.81 28.30 31.87
CA GLU A 92 -1.49 27.01 31.68
C GLU A 92 -2.64 27.05 30.64
N CYS A 93 -3.25 28.22 30.43
CA CYS A 93 -4.32 28.42 29.44
C CYS A 93 -3.81 28.83 28.03
N GLU A 94 -2.50 28.88 27.81
CA GLU A 94 -1.88 29.26 26.52
C GLU A 94 -1.39 28.05 25.71
N ALA A 95 -1.67 26.84 26.19
CA ALA A 95 -1.33 25.63 25.49
C ALA A 95 -1.95 25.66 24.08
N SER A 96 -1.11 25.49 23.07
CA SER A 96 -1.52 25.57 21.68
C SER A 96 -0.89 24.50 20.82
N VAL A 97 -1.62 24.07 19.79
CA VAL A 97 -1.18 23.08 18.80
C VAL A 97 -1.20 23.70 17.42
N SER A 98 -0.09 23.65 16.70
CA SER A 98 -0.03 23.89 15.26
C SER A 98 -0.19 22.55 14.55
N LEU A 99 -1.30 22.36 13.82
CA LEU A 99 -1.54 21.13 13.03
C LEU A 99 -0.68 21.07 11.77
N VAL A 100 -0.16 22.21 11.33
CA VAL A 100 0.64 22.33 10.12
C VAL A 100 1.74 23.35 10.35
N ASP A 101 2.99 22.97 10.09
CA ASP A 101 4.13 23.88 10.08
C ASP A 101 4.38 24.45 8.67
N GLY A 102 3.42 25.27 8.19
CA GLY A 102 3.51 25.95 6.89
C GLY A 102 2.54 25.42 5.83
N ALA A 103 3.00 25.36 4.58
CA ALA A 103 2.18 24.97 3.44
C ALA A 103 2.22 23.44 3.24
N LEU A 104 1.04 22.80 3.18
CA LEU A 104 0.96 21.38 2.86
C LEU A 104 0.93 21.16 1.35
N PHE A 105 2.02 20.61 0.83
CA PHE A 105 2.07 20.09 -0.53
C PHE A 105 2.21 18.59 -0.50
N PHE A 106 1.29 17.91 -1.17
CA PHE A 106 1.46 16.51 -1.52
C PHE A 106 1.91 16.41 -2.98
N ASP A 107 3.11 15.89 -3.15
CA ASP A 107 3.75 15.59 -4.42
C ASP A 107 4.10 14.10 -4.33
N PRO A 108 3.62 13.21 -5.22
CA PRO A 108 3.31 13.44 -6.64
C PRO A 108 1.86 13.85 -6.93
N ALA A 109 1.69 14.74 -7.91
CA ALA A 109 0.38 15.25 -8.35
C ALA A 109 -0.63 14.15 -8.73
N GLU A 110 -0.14 13.06 -9.32
CA GLU A 110 -0.95 11.92 -9.78
C GLU A 110 -1.65 11.15 -8.64
N LEU A 111 -1.11 11.23 -7.42
CA LEU A 111 -1.66 10.55 -6.25
C LEU A 111 -2.54 11.48 -5.39
N ARG A 112 -2.74 12.74 -5.81
CA ARG A 112 -3.65 13.66 -5.13
C ARG A 112 -5.08 13.12 -5.21
N GLY A 113 -5.81 13.23 -4.10
CA GLY A 113 -7.18 12.72 -4.01
C GLY A 113 -7.30 11.24 -3.61
N GLN A 114 -6.19 10.51 -3.50
CA GLN A 114 -6.16 9.09 -3.08
C GLN A 114 -6.09 8.92 -1.54
N ARG A 115 -6.55 9.92 -0.78
CA ARG A 115 -6.63 9.95 0.69
C ARG A 115 -5.30 9.83 1.47
N ILE A 116 -4.15 9.88 0.81
CA ILE A 116 -2.83 9.85 1.47
C ILE A 116 -2.65 11.06 2.42
N GLY A 117 -2.96 12.27 1.96
CA GLY A 117 -2.91 13.46 2.83
C GLY A 117 -3.90 13.37 4.00
N THR A 118 -5.06 12.73 3.79
CA THR A 118 -6.04 12.48 4.87
C THR A 118 -5.48 11.54 5.91
N TYR A 119 -4.78 10.48 5.49
CA TYR A 119 -4.06 9.57 6.39
C TYR A 119 -3.01 10.33 7.23
N LEU A 120 -2.10 11.07 6.57
CA LEU A 120 -1.02 11.80 7.26
C LEU A 120 -1.56 12.84 8.26
N MET A 121 -2.60 13.59 7.87
CA MET A 121 -3.23 14.54 8.77
C MET A 121 -4.01 13.85 9.90
N ASN A 122 -4.63 12.69 9.64
CA ASN A 122 -5.29 11.92 10.69
C ASN A 122 -4.31 11.47 11.77
N GLU A 123 -3.09 11.08 11.40
CA GLU A 123 -2.02 10.76 12.35
C GLU A 123 -1.61 11.98 13.20
N ILE A 124 -1.53 13.17 12.60
CA ILE A 124 -1.29 14.43 13.32
C ILE A 124 -2.44 14.77 14.27
N VAL A 125 -3.69 14.64 13.82
CA VAL A 125 -4.87 14.93 14.66
C VAL A 125 -4.94 13.97 15.84
N THR A 126 -4.71 12.67 15.59
CA THR A 126 -4.67 11.64 16.65
C THR A 126 -3.53 11.92 17.62
N TRP A 127 -2.37 12.36 17.14
CA TRP A 127 -1.26 12.78 18.00
C TRP A 127 -1.61 14.01 18.85
N ALA A 128 -2.24 15.02 18.24
CA ALA A 128 -2.64 16.26 18.92
C ALA A 128 -3.64 16.02 20.05
N GLN A 129 -4.54 15.04 19.91
CA GLN A 129 -5.57 14.68 20.89
C GLN A 129 -5.04 14.29 22.28
N GLN A 130 -3.73 14.09 22.43
CA GLN A 130 -3.08 13.99 23.74
C GLN A 130 -3.24 15.25 24.60
N TRP A 131 -3.49 16.41 23.99
CA TRP A 131 -3.73 17.68 24.69
C TRP A 131 -5.10 18.26 24.31
N PRO A 132 -6.21 17.66 24.80
CA PRO A 132 -7.57 17.97 24.36
C PRO A 132 -7.99 19.43 24.62
N GLU A 133 -7.45 20.04 25.67
CA GLU A 133 -7.74 21.42 26.07
C GLU A 133 -6.85 22.46 25.39
N ALA A 134 -5.81 22.04 24.66
CA ALA A 134 -4.97 22.97 23.93
C ALA A 134 -5.74 23.64 22.79
N THR A 135 -5.42 24.90 22.51
CA THR A 135 -6.04 25.65 21.41
C THR A 135 -5.32 25.36 20.10
N VAL A 136 -6.05 24.88 19.10
CA VAL A 136 -5.56 24.74 17.73
C VAL A 136 -5.26 26.14 17.18
N ARG A 137 -4.01 26.34 16.76
CA ARG A 137 -3.57 27.59 16.14
C ARG A 137 -4.27 27.77 14.79
N PRO A 138 -4.66 29.01 14.44
CA PRO A 138 -5.30 29.28 13.16
C PRO A 138 -4.46 28.81 11.96
N VAL A 139 -5.08 28.03 11.08
CA VAL A 139 -4.54 27.67 9.77
C VAL A 139 -4.92 28.78 8.80
N LYS A 140 -3.92 29.31 8.07
CA LYS A 140 -4.13 30.33 7.05
C LYS A 140 -4.20 29.68 5.67
N LEU A 141 -5.26 29.96 4.92
CA LEU A 141 -5.39 29.63 3.51
C LEU A 141 -4.92 30.83 2.70
N LEU A 142 -3.90 30.62 1.88
CA LEU A 142 -3.35 31.66 1.00
C LEU A 142 -3.92 31.51 -0.42
N SER A 143 -4.24 32.63 -1.04
CA SER A 143 -4.80 32.67 -2.41
C SER A 143 -3.84 32.08 -3.45
N GLY A 144 -2.53 32.29 -3.31
CA GLY A 144 -1.50 31.71 -4.19
C GLY A 144 -1.41 30.18 -4.15
N GLN A 145 -2.11 29.52 -3.23
CA GLN A 145 -2.20 28.05 -3.15
C GLN A 145 -3.54 27.51 -3.68
N ALA A 146 -4.43 28.40 -4.12
CA ALA A 146 -5.79 28.09 -4.57
C ALA A 146 -5.90 28.17 -6.09
N GLU A 147 -5.22 27.27 -6.81
CA GLU A 147 -5.58 26.98 -8.22
C GLU A 147 -7.02 26.44 -8.26
N ASP A 148 -7.80 26.78 -9.31
CA ASP A 148 -9.26 26.63 -9.31
C ASP A 148 -9.75 25.22 -8.92
N GLU A 149 -9.12 24.15 -9.43
CA GLU A 149 -9.45 22.75 -9.06
C GLU A 149 -8.94 22.34 -7.67
N ASN A 150 -7.84 22.95 -7.19
CA ASN A 150 -7.24 22.64 -5.90
C ASN A 150 -7.99 23.29 -4.73
N ARG A 151 -8.59 24.48 -4.97
CA ARG A 151 -9.25 25.32 -3.96
C ARG A 151 -10.27 24.56 -3.13
N GLU A 152 -11.30 24.01 -3.77
CA GLU A 152 -12.36 23.33 -3.05
C GLU A 152 -11.87 22.04 -2.37
N ARG A 153 -10.95 21.32 -3.02
CA ARG A 153 -10.36 20.10 -2.46
C ARG A 153 -9.58 20.40 -1.19
N ARG A 154 -8.78 21.47 -1.19
CA ARG A 154 -7.99 21.95 -0.03
C ARG A 154 -8.90 22.39 1.11
N ASN A 155 -9.94 23.17 0.81
CA ASN A 155 -10.85 23.66 1.84
C ASN A 155 -11.62 22.49 2.48
N ARG A 156 -12.21 21.60 1.66
CA ARG A 156 -12.86 20.36 2.12
C ARG A 156 -11.90 19.40 2.86
N PHE A 157 -10.60 19.50 2.64
CA PHE A 157 -9.62 18.67 3.34
C PHE A 157 -9.51 19.09 4.81
N TYR A 158 -9.38 20.39 5.09
CA TYR A 158 -9.32 20.89 6.47
C TYR A 158 -10.67 20.81 7.18
N GLU A 159 -11.76 21.16 6.49
CA GLU A 159 -13.11 21.16 7.07
C GLU A 159 -13.54 19.78 7.57
N ARG A 160 -13.08 18.69 6.92
CA ARG A 160 -13.33 17.31 7.37
C ARG A 160 -12.77 16.99 8.75
N PHE A 161 -11.71 17.68 9.17
CA PHE A 161 -11.15 17.53 10.51
C PHE A 161 -11.82 18.44 11.55
N GLY A 162 -12.88 19.16 11.16
CA GLY A 162 -13.64 20.05 12.04
C GLY A 162 -13.17 21.51 12.03
N LEU A 163 -12.18 21.87 11.22
CA LEU A 163 -11.73 23.26 11.10
C LEU A 163 -12.79 24.12 10.39
N VAL A 164 -13.16 25.24 10.99
CA VAL A 164 -14.10 26.21 10.41
C VAL A 164 -13.33 27.45 9.97
N PHE A 165 -13.44 27.80 8.69
CA PHE A 165 -12.76 28.96 8.12
C PHE A 165 -13.67 30.19 8.07
N VAL A 166 -13.07 31.34 8.35
CA VAL A 166 -13.61 32.65 7.97
C VAL A 166 -12.89 33.05 6.69
N TYR A 167 -13.60 32.98 5.57
CA TYR A 167 -13.07 33.34 4.26
C TYR A 167 -13.08 34.86 4.09
N SER A 168 -12.01 35.39 3.50
CA SER A 168 -11.89 36.83 3.22
C SER A 168 -12.46 37.20 1.85
N ASP A 169 -12.57 36.23 0.95
CA ASP A 169 -13.07 36.40 -0.40
C ASP A 169 -14.33 35.54 -0.67
N PRO A 170 -15.27 36.00 -1.50
CA PRO A 170 -16.46 35.23 -1.88
C PRO A 170 -16.12 33.91 -2.57
N GLU A 171 -14.95 33.86 -3.21
CA GLU A 171 -14.45 32.68 -3.87
C GLU A 171 -13.68 31.75 -2.93
N HIS A 172 -13.62 32.00 -1.62
CA HIS A 172 -12.99 31.09 -0.65
C HIS A 172 -11.54 30.68 -1.01
N ARG A 173 -10.79 31.52 -1.73
CA ARG A 173 -9.37 31.33 -2.06
C ARG A 173 -8.50 31.57 -0.83
N GLU A 174 -8.91 32.49 0.04
CA GLU A 174 -8.18 32.87 1.24
C GLU A 174 -9.07 32.96 2.49
N GLY A 175 -8.48 32.69 3.64
CA GLY A 175 -9.21 32.67 4.89
C GLY A 175 -8.36 32.17 6.04
N VAL A 176 -8.91 32.30 7.24
CA VAL A 176 -8.24 31.89 8.47
C VAL A 176 -9.19 30.99 9.27
N SER A 177 -8.69 29.85 9.74
CA SER A 177 -9.49 28.98 10.59
C SER A 177 -9.72 29.64 11.95
N LYS A 178 -10.92 29.46 12.51
CA LYS A 178 -11.19 29.89 13.87
C LYS A 178 -10.33 29.09 14.85
N PRO A 179 -9.77 29.72 15.91
CA PRO A 179 -9.23 28.99 17.04
C PRO A 179 -10.30 28.07 17.62
N MET A 180 -9.92 26.84 17.96
CA MET A 180 -10.81 25.84 18.55
C MET A 180 -10.01 24.91 19.45
N PRO A 181 -10.61 24.29 20.48
CA PRO A 181 -9.89 23.31 21.28
C PRO A 181 -9.64 22.04 20.47
N VAL A 182 -8.51 21.36 20.75
CA VAL A 182 -8.13 20.11 20.07
C VAL A 182 -9.21 19.03 20.20
N LYS A 183 -9.92 18.94 21.33
CA LYS A 183 -11.02 17.98 21.52
C LYS A 183 -12.17 18.13 20.52
N ALA A 184 -12.29 19.29 19.87
CA ALA A 184 -13.29 19.52 18.82
C ALA A 184 -12.80 19.06 17.43
N LEU A 185 -11.53 18.65 17.27
CA LEU A 185 -11.05 18.03 16.05
C LEU A 185 -11.67 16.64 15.87
N THR A 186 -11.98 16.32 14.63
CA THR A 186 -12.60 15.05 14.25
C THR A 186 -11.59 14.18 13.50
N PRO A 187 -11.12 13.05 14.07
CA PRO A 187 -10.36 12.06 13.32
C PRO A 187 -11.17 11.53 12.13
N VAL A 188 -10.50 11.33 11.01
CA VAL A 188 -11.14 10.89 9.77
C VAL A 188 -10.58 9.51 9.42
N THR A 189 -11.42 8.48 9.46
CA THR A 189 -11.02 7.08 9.14
C THR A 189 -11.31 6.69 7.70
N SER A 190 -11.94 7.56 6.90
CA SER A 190 -12.31 7.26 5.50
C SER A 190 -11.13 6.88 4.59
N TRP A 191 -9.89 7.15 5.00
CA TRP A 191 -8.68 6.72 4.29
C TRP A 191 -8.49 5.21 4.30
N GLU A 192 -8.97 4.50 5.33
CA GLU A 192 -8.82 3.04 5.49
C GLU A 192 -9.47 2.25 4.33
N ALA A 193 -10.43 2.87 3.65
CA ALA A 193 -11.11 2.24 2.52
C ALA A 193 -10.21 1.97 1.32
N ASN A 194 -9.12 2.73 1.11
CA ASN A 194 -8.21 2.52 -0.02
C ASN A 194 -6.71 2.59 0.35
N VAL A 195 -6.38 3.02 1.56
CA VAL A 195 -5.00 3.04 2.07
C VAL A 195 -4.86 1.98 3.14
N ARG A 196 -3.87 1.09 3.01
CA ARG A 196 -3.54 0.07 4.01
C ARG A 196 -2.13 0.28 4.54
N GLU A 197 -1.99 0.16 5.86
CA GLU A 197 -0.70 0.08 6.52
C GLU A 197 -0.18 -1.37 6.46
N ARG A 198 1.11 -1.52 6.16
CA ARG A 198 1.81 -2.81 6.15
C ARG A 198 3.10 -2.68 6.95
N ASP A 199 3.45 -3.73 7.69
CA ASP A 199 4.78 -3.85 8.30
C ASP A 199 5.82 -4.00 7.18
N PRO A 200 6.89 -3.18 7.15
CA PRO A 200 7.91 -3.26 6.10
C PRO A 200 8.58 -4.65 5.98
N ARG A 201 8.71 -5.38 7.09
CA ARG A 201 9.31 -6.72 7.15
C ARG A 201 8.40 -7.76 6.51
N GLU A 202 7.12 -7.75 6.87
CA GLU A 202 6.11 -8.63 6.27
C GLU A 202 5.97 -8.34 4.78
N TYR A 203 5.89 -7.06 4.42
CA TYR A 203 5.81 -6.63 3.03
C TYR A 203 7.03 -7.09 2.21
N LEU A 204 8.25 -6.95 2.75
CA LEU A 204 9.46 -7.41 2.06
C LEU A 204 9.52 -8.94 1.96
N ALA A 205 9.08 -9.66 3.00
CA ALA A 205 9.03 -11.12 2.99
C ALA A 205 8.04 -11.64 1.93
N GLU A 206 6.84 -11.04 1.84
CA GLU A 206 5.86 -11.33 0.79
C GLU A 206 6.47 -11.10 -0.61
N LEU A 207 7.12 -9.95 -0.84
CA LEU A 207 7.78 -9.66 -2.13
C LEU A 207 8.89 -10.64 -2.49
N LEU A 208 9.70 -11.07 -1.51
CA LEU A 208 10.77 -12.05 -1.74
C LEU A 208 10.17 -13.41 -2.11
N HIS A 209 9.12 -13.84 -1.41
CA HIS A 209 8.42 -15.08 -1.69
C HIS A 209 7.79 -15.08 -3.09
N GLU A 210 7.10 -14.00 -3.47
CA GLU A 210 6.52 -13.84 -4.80
C GLU A 210 7.61 -13.88 -5.89
N ARG A 211 8.74 -13.20 -5.67
CA ARG A 211 9.86 -13.21 -6.60
C ARG A 211 10.42 -14.63 -6.79
N GLU A 212 10.62 -15.38 -5.72
CA GLU A 212 11.12 -16.76 -5.78
C GLU A 212 10.15 -17.66 -6.55
N HIS A 213 8.85 -17.54 -6.27
CA HIS A 213 7.81 -18.27 -6.98
C HIS A 213 7.82 -17.96 -8.49
N MET A 214 7.91 -16.69 -8.87
CA MET A 214 7.96 -16.26 -10.27
C MET A 214 9.22 -16.79 -10.99
N VAL A 215 10.37 -16.81 -10.31
CA VAL A 215 11.63 -17.37 -10.86
C VAL A 215 11.51 -18.89 -11.09
N MET A 216 10.88 -19.60 -10.15
CA MET A 216 10.60 -21.03 -10.31
C MET A 216 9.66 -21.30 -11.48
N GLU A 217 8.57 -20.55 -11.60
CA GLU A 217 7.63 -20.68 -12.73
C GLU A 217 8.31 -20.41 -14.08
N ALA A 218 9.13 -19.35 -14.16
CA ALA A 218 9.88 -19.03 -15.37
C ALA A 218 10.81 -20.18 -15.77
N SER A 219 11.55 -20.72 -14.81
CA SER A 219 12.46 -21.86 -15.05
C SER A 219 11.72 -23.12 -15.51
N ARG A 220 10.53 -23.37 -14.94
CA ARG A 220 9.65 -24.47 -15.36
C ARG A 220 9.16 -24.27 -16.78
N ARG A 221 8.69 -23.05 -17.12
CA ARG A 221 8.26 -22.70 -18.49
C ARG A 221 9.39 -22.86 -19.48
N ASP A 222 10.60 -22.41 -19.18
CA ASP A 222 11.78 -22.57 -20.04
C ASP A 222 12.12 -24.04 -20.32
N THR A 223 12.01 -24.91 -19.30
CA THR A 223 12.25 -26.34 -19.48
C THR A 223 11.19 -26.99 -20.38
N VAL A 224 9.93 -26.56 -20.24
CA VAL A 224 8.84 -27.01 -21.11
C VAL A 224 9.05 -26.51 -22.54
N ILE A 225 9.42 -25.26 -22.74
CA ILE A 225 9.74 -24.70 -24.06
C ILE A 225 10.88 -25.48 -24.70
N LYS A 226 11.99 -25.71 -23.99
CA LYS A 226 13.14 -26.49 -24.50
C LYS A 226 12.74 -27.91 -24.90
N SER A 227 11.94 -28.59 -24.08
CA SER A 227 11.51 -29.96 -24.38
C SER A 227 10.53 -30.04 -25.56
N LEU A 228 9.63 -29.05 -25.69
CA LEU A 228 8.74 -28.93 -26.84
C LEU A 228 9.52 -28.60 -28.12
N SER A 229 10.45 -27.66 -28.08
CA SER A 229 11.32 -27.32 -29.21
C SER A 229 12.13 -28.53 -29.67
N ALA A 230 12.78 -29.25 -28.75
CA ALA A 230 13.51 -30.47 -29.09
C ALA A 230 12.60 -31.56 -29.70
N THR A 231 11.34 -31.63 -29.25
CA THR A 231 10.35 -32.55 -29.83
C THR A 231 9.96 -32.15 -31.25
N LEU A 232 9.77 -30.85 -31.50
CA LEU A 232 9.49 -30.31 -32.83
C LEU A 232 10.68 -30.51 -33.79
N ASP A 233 11.90 -30.25 -33.33
CA ASP A 233 13.11 -30.46 -34.13
C ASP A 233 13.28 -31.93 -34.51
N ASN A 234 13.10 -32.85 -33.56
CA ASN A 234 13.14 -34.29 -33.85
C ASN A 234 12.02 -34.73 -34.82
N ALA A 235 10.83 -34.12 -34.73
CA ALA A 235 9.75 -34.37 -35.69
C ALA A 235 10.10 -33.84 -37.09
N ARG A 236 10.74 -32.67 -37.17
CA ARG A 236 11.19 -32.04 -38.42
C ARG A 236 12.32 -32.82 -39.09
N ASP A 237 13.30 -33.29 -38.31
CA ASP A 237 14.47 -33.99 -38.83
C ASP A 237 14.16 -35.43 -39.27
N ARG A 238 13.11 -36.05 -38.70
CA ARG A 238 12.73 -37.45 -38.98
C ARG A 238 11.22 -37.63 -39.16
N PRO A 239 10.62 -37.00 -40.18
CA PRO A 239 9.16 -36.91 -40.32
C PRO A 239 8.48 -38.27 -40.47
N VAL A 240 9.08 -39.17 -41.26
CA VAL A 240 8.53 -40.53 -41.50
C VAL A 240 8.57 -41.39 -40.24
N ARG A 241 9.69 -41.37 -39.49
CA ARG A 241 9.82 -42.16 -38.25
C ARG A 241 8.92 -41.62 -37.15
N TRP A 242 8.76 -40.29 -37.06
CA TRP A 242 7.88 -39.65 -36.10
C TRP A 242 6.40 -39.98 -36.39
N ALA A 243 5.96 -39.88 -37.65
CA ALA A 243 4.61 -40.21 -38.06
C ALA A 243 4.30 -41.70 -37.83
N ALA A 244 5.22 -42.61 -38.20
CA ALA A 244 5.06 -44.05 -37.97
C ALA A 244 4.96 -44.41 -36.49
N ARG A 245 5.79 -43.81 -35.63
CA ARG A 245 5.73 -44.01 -34.17
C ARG A 245 4.42 -43.51 -33.61
N ARG A 246 3.94 -42.34 -34.03
CA ARG A 246 2.67 -41.76 -33.57
C ARG A 246 1.46 -42.59 -34.02
N LEU A 247 1.50 -43.12 -35.25
CA LEU A 247 0.48 -44.01 -35.77
C LEU A 247 0.48 -45.35 -35.02
N TRP A 248 1.66 -45.89 -34.70
CA TRP A 248 1.81 -47.11 -33.89
C TRP A 248 1.18 -46.96 -32.51
N TRP A 249 1.46 -45.88 -31.77
CA TRP A 249 0.82 -45.62 -30.47
C TRP A 249 -0.71 -45.46 -30.55
N ARG A 250 -1.23 -45.00 -31.69
CA ARG A 250 -2.68 -44.87 -31.93
C ARG A 250 -3.34 -46.22 -32.27
N LEU A 251 -2.64 -47.08 -32.99
CA LEU A 251 -3.16 -48.38 -33.45
C LEU A 251 -2.91 -49.52 -32.45
N GLN A 252 -1.92 -49.40 -31.56
CA GLN A 252 -1.58 -50.42 -30.57
C GLN A 252 -2.78 -50.88 -29.70
N PRO A 253 -3.62 -50.01 -29.13
CA PRO A 253 -4.78 -50.47 -28.36
C PRO A 253 -5.81 -51.22 -29.23
N ILE A 254 -6.01 -50.80 -30.48
CA ILE A 254 -6.94 -51.45 -31.42
C ILE A 254 -6.42 -52.84 -31.81
N LEU A 255 -5.11 -52.95 -32.07
CA LEU A 255 -4.47 -54.22 -32.41
C LEU A 255 -4.50 -55.21 -31.23
N VAL A 256 -4.29 -54.73 -30.00
CA VAL A 256 -4.38 -55.57 -28.79
C VAL A 256 -5.83 -56.04 -28.56
N GLN A 257 -6.81 -55.15 -28.72
CA GLN A 257 -8.24 -55.51 -28.61
C GLN A 257 -8.63 -56.53 -29.70
N GLY A 258 -8.18 -56.34 -30.94
CA GLY A 258 -8.41 -57.30 -32.02
C GLY A 258 -7.76 -58.66 -31.75
N ALA A 259 -6.53 -58.69 -31.23
CA ALA A 259 -5.85 -59.92 -30.86
C ALA A 259 -6.56 -60.66 -29.71
N LEU A 260 -7.06 -59.94 -28.71
CA LEU A 260 -7.87 -60.52 -27.63
C LEU A 260 -9.17 -61.12 -28.15
N LEU A 261 -9.88 -60.42 -29.05
CA LEU A 261 -11.10 -60.93 -29.67
C LEU A 261 -10.85 -62.18 -30.51
N LEU A 262 -9.75 -62.21 -31.28
CA LEU A 262 -9.35 -63.39 -32.05
C LEU A 262 -8.97 -64.58 -31.15
N ALA A 263 -8.25 -64.33 -30.05
CA ALA A 263 -7.92 -65.37 -29.07
C ALA A 263 -9.18 -65.93 -28.40
N PHE A 264 -10.15 -65.06 -28.06
CA PHE A 264 -11.41 -65.46 -27.47
C PHE A 264 -12.28 -66.27 -28.47
N GLY A 265 -12.35 -65.83 -29.72
CA GLY A 265 -13.01 -66.58 -30.79
C GLY A 265 -12.37 -67.94 -31.06
N GLY A 266 -11.03 -68.02 -31.02
CA GLY A 266 -10.28 -69.27 -31.14
C GLY A 266 -10.56 -70.25 -30.00
N LEU A 267 -10.61 -69.77 -28.76
CA LEU A 267 -10.97 -70.58 -27.59
C LEU A 267 -12.40 -71.11 -27.68
N ILE A 268 -13.35 -70.28 -28.11
CA ILE A 268 -14.73 -70.70 -28.36
C ILE A 268 -14.79 -71.75 -29.46
N TRP A 269 -14.06 -71.57 -30.57
CA TRP A 269 -14.05 -72.52 -31.68
C TRP A 269 -13.46 -73.88 -31.30
N VAL A 270 -12.34 -73.91 -30.55
CA VAL A 270 -11.75 -75.14 -30.02
C VAL A 270 -12.71 -75.83 -29.04
N GLY A 271 -13.39 -75.06 -28.18
CA GLY A 271 -14.40 -75.58 -27.27
C GLY A 271 -15.62 -76.19 -27.96
N PHE A 272 -16.05 -75.62 -29.10
CA PHE A 272 -17.13 -76.18 -29.92
C PHE A 272 -16.72 -77.43 -30.71
N ARG A 273 -15.44 -77.58 -31.05
CA ARG A 273 -14.93 -78.73 -31.83
C ARG A 273 -14.61 -79.96 -30.96
N SER A 274 -14.60 -79.80 -29.65
CA SER A 274 -14.30 -80.85 -28.66
C SER A 274 -15.55 -81.44 -27.98
N LYS A 275 -16.75 -81.12 -28.49
CA LYS A 275 -18.02 -81.78 -28.17
C LYS A 275 -18.51 -82.56 -29.38
#